data_AF-A0AAU3PH00-F1
#
_entry.id   AF-A0AAU3PH00-F1
#
_cell.length_a   1.000
_cell.length_b   1.000
_cell.length_c   1.000
_cell.angle_alpha   90.00
_cell.angle_beta   90.00
_cell.angle_gamma   90.00
#
_symmetry.space_group_name_H-M   'P 1'
#
loop_
_entity.id
_entity.type
_entity.pdbx_description
1 polymer ?
#
loop_
_entity_poly.entity_id
_entity_poly.type
_entity_poly.pdbx_seq_one_letter_code
_entity_poly.pdbx_strand_id
1 'polypeptide(L)'
;MRQFGRAADHAEETSQVLAGLREVRSCAITAGPHNLVVDVWLRTLHDVHAFEAHVSRRLPRLTVTATDRSVVLRTVKHMGRLLGRDGHSVGVVPLRHPCR
;
A
#
# COMPACT_ATOMS: atom_id res chain seq x y z
N MET A 1 22.67 -14.73 6.18
CA MET A 1 21.88 -13.61 5.63
C MET A 1 20.72 -14.14 4.78
N ARG A 2 19.74 -14.82 5.39
CA ARG A 2 18.64 -15.57 4.73
C ARG A 2 17.28 -15.26 5.39
N GLN A 3 16.79 -14.03 5.28
CA GLN A 3 15.48 -13.67 5.87
C GLN A 3 14.60 -12.74 4.99
N PHE A 4 15.00 -12.43 3.75
CA PHE A 4 14.30 -11.43 2.91
C PHE A 4 13.00 -11.92 2.23
N GLY A 5 12.61 -13.19 2.43
CA GLY A 5 11.59 -13.87 1.62
C GLY A 5 10.31 -14.22 2.39
N ARG A 6 9.30 -13.37 2.32
CA ARG A 6 7.90 -13.75 2.55
C ARG A 6 6.96 -13.05 1.58
N ALA A 7 6.99 -11.72 1.48
CA ALA A 7 6.29 -11.01 0.40
C ALA A 7 7.08 -10.99 -0.92
N ALA A 8 8.41 -10.84 -0.86
CA ALA A 8 9.26 -10.86 -2.05
C ALA A 8 9.13 -12.15 -2.87
N ASP A 9 9.02 -13.30 -2.19
CA ASP A 9 8.89 -14.63 -2.83
C ASP A 9 7.55 -14.78 -3.57
N HIS A 10 6.54 -13.98 -3.21
CA HIS A 10 5.21 -13.95 -3.81
C HIS A 10 4.84 -12.54 -4.30
N ALA A 11 5.86 -11.76 -4.72
CA ALA A 11 5.71 -10.34 -4.99
C ALA A 11 4.68 -10.04 -6.08
N GLU A 12 4.74 -10.81 -7.16
CA GLU A 12 3.86 -10.66 -8.31
C GLU A 12 2.41 -11.00 -7.96
N GLU A 13 2.17 -12.17 -7.35
CA GLU A 13 0.84 -12.58 -6.89
C GLU A 13 0.24 -11.58 -5.89
N THR A 14 1.04 -11.16 -4.92
CA THR A 14 0.64 -10.17 -3.90
C THR A 14 0.23 -8.86 -4.56
N SER A 15 1.05 -8.36 -5.48
CA SER A 15 0.78 -7.09 -6.17
C SER A 15 -0.47 -7.17 -7.05
N GLN A 16 -0.67 -8.29 -7.76
CA GLN A 16 -1.86 -8.51 -8.59
C GLN A 16 -3.14 -8.54 -7.74
N VAL A 17 -3.13 -9.23 -6.61
CA VAL A 17 -4.29 -9.28 -5.71
C VAL A 17 -4.61 -7.90 -5.13
N LEU A 18 -3.59 -7.19 -4.63
CA LEU A 18 -3.77 -5.87 -4.04
C LEU A 18 -4.21 -4.83 -5.07
N ALA A 19 -3.67 -4.88 -6.29
CA ALA A 19 -4.09 -4.00 -7.39
C ALA A 19 -5.57 -4.19 -7.78
N GLY A 20 -6.16 -5.34 -7.48
CA GLY A 20 -7.58 -5.62 -7.69
C GLY A 20 -8.53 -5.09 -6.60
N LEU A 21 -8.00 -4.56 -5.48
CA LEU A 21 -8.80 -4.01 -4.38
C LEU A 21 -9.03 -2.52 -4.57
N ARG A 22 -10.29 -2.08 -4.54
CA ARG A 22 -10.64 -0.66 -4.81
C ARG A 22 -10.16 0.30 -3.74
N GLU A 23 -9.96 -0.21 -2.54
CA GLU A 23 -9.43 0.52 -1.40
C GLU A 23 -7.94 0.82 -1.56
N VAL A 24 -7.19 -0.03 -2.29
CA VAL A 24 -5.74 0.10 -2.47
C VAL A 24 -5.42 1.18 -3.48
N ARG A 25 -4.56 2.12 -3.09
CA ARG A 25 -4.07 3.22 -3.95
C ARG A 25 -2.59 3.09 -4.28
N SER A 26 -1.86 2.37 -3.46
CA SER A 26 -0.47 2.00 -3.70
C SER A 26 -0.15 0.72 -2.93
N CYS A 27 0.70 -0.12 -3.49
CA CYS A 27 1.40 -1.15 -2.73
C CYS A 27 2.86 -1.17 -3.15
N ALA A 28 3.74 -1.41 -2.19
CA ALA A 28 5.17 -1.50 -2.43
C ALA A 28 5.78 -2.61 -1.60
N ILE A 29 6.78 -3.27 -2.18
CA ILE A 29 7.62 -4.21 -1.46
C ILE A 29 8.90 -3.49 -1.08
N THR A 30 9.25 -3.53 0.20
CA THR A 30 10.40 -2.82 0.77
C THR A 30 11.46 -3.82 1.23
N ALA A 31 12.68 -3.34 1.53
CA ALA A 31 13.67 -4.16 2.20
C ALA A 31 13.36 -4.27 3.69
N GLY A 32 13.38 -5.49 4.25
CA GLY A 32 13.19 -5.73 5.67
C GLY A 32 12.28 -6.92 5.98
N PRO A 33 12.05 -7.23 7.27
CA PRO A 33 11.19 -8.34 7.69
C PRO A 33 9.69 -8.05 7.50
N HIS A 34 9.30 -6.78 7.54
CA HIS A 34 7.96 -6.30 7.21
C HIS A 34 8.03 -5.60 5.85
N ASN A 35 8.12 -6.40 4.79
CA ASN A 35 8.44 -5.95 3.44
C ASN A 35 7.22 -5.58 2.59
N LEU A 36 6.03 -5.44 3.16
CA LEU A 36 4.84 -5.04 2.41
C LEU A 36 4.25 -3.76 3.00
N VAL A 37 4.17 -2.72 2.18
CA VAL A 37 3.51 -1.45 2.50
C VAL A 37 2.31 -1.30 1.58
N VAL A 38 1.14 -1.02 2.16
CA VAL A 38 -0.10 -0.79 1.40
C VAL A 38 -0.70 0.54 1.86
N ASP A 39 -0.94 1.44 0.91
CA ASP A 39 -1.69 2.68 1.11
C ASP A 39 -3.13 2.48 0.68
N VAL A 40 -4.07 2.76 1.59
CA VAL A 40 -5.50 2.48 1.39
C VAL A 40 -6.35 3.69 1.72
N TRP A 41 -7.42 3.86 0.96
CA TRP A 41 -8.46 4.83 1.25
C TRP A 41 -9.70 4.12 1.77
N LEU A 42 -9.99 4.37 3.03
CA LEU A 42 -11.14 3.84 3.74
C LEU A 42 -12.09 4.98 4.09
N ARG A 43 -13.40 4.68 4.17
CA ARG A 43 -14.39 5.69 4.55
C ARG A 43 -14.29 6.06 6.03
N THR A 44 -13.97 5.07 6.86
CA THR A 44 -13.79 5.24 8.31
C THR A 44 -12.55 4.50 8.77
N LEU A 45 -11.97 4.92 9.90
CA LEU A 45 -10.86 4.20 10.51
C LEU A 45 -11.25 2.78 10.94
N HIS A 46 -12.51 2.56 11.32
CA HIS A 46 -13.01 1.25 11.73
C HIS A 46 -13.00 0.23 10.58
N ASP A 47 -13.11 0.69 9.32
CA ASP A 47 -13.06 -0.19 8.16
C ASP A 47 -11.69 -0.88 7.98
N VAL A 48 -10.65 -0.44 8.70
CA VAL A 48 -9.29 -1.01 8.61
C VAL A 48 -9.27 -2.49 8.98
N HIS A 49 -10.01 -2.88 10.02
CA HIS A 49 -10.04 -4.27 10.46
C HIS A 49 -10.74 -5.18 9.44
N ALA A 50 -11.82 -4.70 8.83
CA ALA A 50 -12.52 -5.42 7.77
C ALA A 50 -11.64 -5.56 6.53
N PHE A 51 -10.91 -4.51 6.17
CA PHE A 51 -9.94 -4.53 5.08
C PHE A 51 -8.80 -5.51 5.34
N GLU A 52 -8.16 -5.45 6.52
CA GLU A 52 -7.10 -6.37 6.92
C GLU A 52 -7.58 -7.83 6.87
N ALA A 53 -8.75 -8.12 7.43
CA ALA A 53 -9.33 -9.46 7.37
C ALA A 53 -9.61 -9.92 5.93
N HIS A 54 -10.05 -9.01 5.05
CA HIS A 54 -10.25 -9.31 3.64
C HIS A 54 -8.94 -9.62 2.92
N VAL A 55 -7.91 -8.82 3.15
CA VAL A 55 -6.56 -9.03 2.60
C VAL A 55 -5.99 -10.37 3.09
N SER A 56 -6.05 -10.66 4.39
CA SER A 56 -5.57 -11.93 4.96
C SER A 56 -6.26 -13.15 4.36
N ARG A 57 -7.56 -13.05 4.01
CA ARG A 57 -8.28 -14.12 3.31
C ARG A 57 -7.83 -14.30 1.86
N ARG A 58 -7.47 -13.22 1.17
CA ARG A 58 -7.01 -13.28 -0.24
C ARG A 58 -5.54 -13.63 -0.38
N LEU A 59 -4.75 -13.35 0.65
CA LEU A 59 -3.30 -13.58 0.69
C LEU A 59 -2.92 -14.47 1.88
N PRO A 60 -3.44 -15.70 1.97
CA PRO A 60 -3.23 -16.57 3.14
C PRO A 60 -1.78 -17.01 3.33
N ARG A 61 -0.96 -16.94 2.26
CA ARG A 61 0.48 -17.24 2.30
C ARG A 61 1.32 -16.12 2.90
N LEU A 62 0.79 -14.90 2.91
CA LEU A 62 1.39 -13.81 3.65
C LEU A 62 0.95 -13.93 5.10
N THR A 63 1.90 -14.00 6.02
CA THR A 63 1.59 -13.72 7.43
C THR A 63 1.30 -12.24 7.54
N VAL A 64 0.09 -11.82 7.13
CA VAL A 64 -0.40 -10.44 7.24
C VAL A 64 -0.79 -10.22 8.70
N THR A 65 0.22 -10.14 9.56
CA THR A 65 0.09 -9.44 10.83
C THR A 65 0.37 -7.99 10.48
N ALA A 66 -0.66 -7.15 10.39
CA ALA A 66 -0.48 -5.71 10.23
C ALA A 66 0.15 -5.17 11.53
N THR A 67 1.48 -5.27 11.64
CA THR A 67 2.23 -4.96 12.85
C THR A 67 2.32 -3.45 13.08
N ASP A 68 2.06 -2.65 12.05
CA ASP A 68 2.10 -1.20 12.10
C ASP A 68 0.91 -0.60 11.33
N ARG A 69 0.34 0.48 11.88
CA ARG A 69 -0.72 1.27 11.24
C ARG A 69 -0.37 2.73 11.37
N SER A 70 -0.48 3.45 10.26
CA SER A 70 -0.34 4.90 10.24
C SER A 70 -1.55 5.53 9.57
N VAL A 71 -2.01 6.65 10.13
CA VAL A 71 -3.09 7.44 9.55
C VAL A 71 -2.50 8.68 8.90
N VAL A 72 -2.71 8.81 7.60
CA VAL A 72 -2.30 10.01 6.86
C VAL A 72 -3.35 11.10 7.07
N LEU A 73 -3.03 12.12 7.86
CA LEU A 73 -3.93 13.25 8.12
C LEU A 73 -4.05 14.20 6.92
N ARG A 74 -3.01 14.27 6.08
CA ARG A 74 -2.99 15.11 4.88
C ARG A 74 -2.09 14.53 3.81
N THR A 75 -2.70 14.20 2.67
CA THR A 75 -1.97 13.81 1.46
C THR A 75 -1.63 15.06 0.65
N VAL A 76 -0.39 15.54 0.73
CA VAL A 76 0.05 16.72 -0.06
C VAL A 76 0.40 16.36 -1.51
N LYS A 77 0.69 15.09 -1.77
CA LYS A 77 1.01 14.55 -3.09
C LYS A 77 0.53 13.11 -3.17
N HIS A 78 -0.06 12.72 -4.29
CA HIS A 78 -0.41 11.33 -4.59
C HIS A 78 -0.02 10.99 -6.04
N MET A 79 0.79 9.96 -6.24
CA MET A 79 1.21 9.45 -7.56
C MET A 79 1.58 10.54 -8.59
N GLY A 80 2.42 11.47 -8.17
CA GLY A 80 2.89 12.56 -9.03
C GLY A 80 1.93 13.75 -9.14
N ARG A 81 0.74 13.71 -8.55
CA ARG A 81 -0.17 14.85 -8.44
C ARG A 81 0.05 15.58 -7.13
N LEU A 82 0.21 16.91 -7.18
CA LEU A 82 0.12 17.77 -5.99
C LEU A 82 -1.35 17.97 -5.65
N LEU A 83 -1.67 17.85 -4.36
CA LEU A 83 -3.03 18.02 -3.86
C LEU A 83 -3.14 19.30 -3.03
N GLY A 84 -4.17 20.09 -3.35
CA GLY A 84 -4.55 21.30 -2.63
C GLY A 84 -5.07 20.99 -1.23
N ARG A 85 -5.47 22.04 -0.50
CA ARG A 85 -6.03 21.88 0.86
C ARG A 85 -7.39 21.17 0.86
N ASP A 86 -8.11 21.28 -0.24
CA ASP A 86 -9.37 20.60 -0.55
C ASP A 86 -9.19 19.16 -1.07
N GLY A 87 -7.95 18.71 -1.26
CA GLY A 87 -7.63 17.39 -1.79
C GLY A 87 -7.72 17.30 -3.32
N HIS A 88 -8.05 18.38 -4.02
CA HIS A 88 -8.08 18.41 -5.48
C HIS A 88 -6.68 18.55 -6.07
N SER A 89 -6.47 18.03 -7.28
CA SER A 89 -5.17 18.16 -7.94
C SER A 89 -4.92 19.61 -8.36
N VAL A 90 -3.82 20.19 -7.89
CA VAL A 90 -3.40 21.57 -8.18
C VAL A 90 -2.12 21.65 -9.01
N GLY A 91 -1.51 20.51 -9.31
CA GLY A 91 -0.27 20.46 -10.08
C GLY A 91 0.27 19.04 -10.26
N VAL A 92 1.37 18.96 -11.00
CA VAL A 92 2.07 17.71 -11.29
C VAL A 92 3.53 17.85 -10.91
N VAL A 93 4.03 16.90 -10.13
CA VAL A 93 5.45 16.66 -9.89
C VAL A 93 5.75 15.26 -10.44
N PRO A 94 6.39 15.15 -11.63
CA PRO A 94 6.61 13.88 -12.29
C PRO A 94 7.23 12.84 -11.35
N LEU A 95 6.68 11.63 -11.39
CA LEU A 95 7.38 10.48 -10.83
C LEU A 95 8.55 10.21 -11.77
N ARG A 96 9.77 10.43 -11.28
CA ARG A 96 10.94 9.95 -12.01
C ARG A 96 10.84 8.44 -12.01
N HIS A 97 10.76 7.85 -13.21
CA HIS A 97 10.86 6.40 -13.33
C HIS A 97 12.21 5.99 -12.74
N PRO A 98 12.26 5.15 -11.71
CA PRO A 98 13.50 4.51 -11.34
C PRO A 98 13.82 3.55 -12.49
N CYS A 99 14.96 3.79 -13.15
CA CYS A 99 15.47 3.05 -14.31
C CYS A 99 14.78 3.39 -15.64
N ARG A 100 15.14 4.56 -16.20
CA ARG A 100 15.42 4.69 -17.63
C ARG A 100 16.70 5.50 -17.82
#